data_AF-A0A854QFN5-F1
#
_entry.id   AF-A0A854QFN5-F1
#
_cell.length_a   1.000
_cell.length_b   1.000
_cell.length_c   1.000
_cell.angle_alpha   90.00
_cell.angle_beta   90.00
_cell.angle_gamma   90.00
#
_symmetry.space_group_name_H-M   'P 1'
#
loop_
_entity.id
_entity.type
_entity.pdbx_description
1 polymer ?
#
loop_
_entity_poly.entity_id
_entity_poly.type
_entity_poly.pdbx_seq_one_letter_code
_entity_poly.pdbx_strand_id
1 'polypeptide(L)'
;MSLRARTIGKRLANLPIIPIPIARSGNNKPKSLQKTKRTFQPNLTRVDWPVTVLGGPVPIDRTKEQSLPKLEGILMQVRKIRDVEKAGGIEGLLLSRRSKDLTPYGASLRAQLFESLHEIRREMEGQAELSRLGVEEERLRLEDGSPLASTAASQESVSEGR
;
A
#
# COMPACT_ATOMS: atom_id res chain seq x y z
N MET A 1 4.61 16.40 16.44
CA MET A 1 3.69 16.63 15.29
C MET A 1 2.58 15.59 15.34
N SER A 2 1.32 16.01 15.34
CA SER A 2 0.16 15.14 15.61
C SER A 2 -0.14 14.21 14.43
N LEU A 3 0.04 12.90 14.60
CA LEU A 3 -0.45 11.89 13.65
C LEU A 3 -1.98 12.00 13.54
N ARG A 4 -2.49 12.50 12.41
CA ARG A 4 -3.93 12.50 12.14
C ARG A 4 -4.42 11.05 12.12
N ALA A 5 -5.48 10.78 12.88
CA ALA A 5 -6.06 9.45 13.04
C ALA A 5 -6.30 8.75 11.68
N ARG A 6 -5.70 7.57 11.50
CA ARG A 6 -6.00 6.64 10.41
C ARG A 6 -7.50 6.30 10.50
N THR A 7 -8.24 6.61 9.45
CA THR A 7 -9.72 6.55 9.42
C THR A 7 -10.21 5.13 9.11
N ILE A 8 -9.66 4.13 9.79
CA ILE A 8 -10.10 2.74 9.66
C ILE A 8 -11.05 2.46 10.82
N GLY A 9 -12.29 2.07 10.53
CA GLY A 9 -13.31 1.72 11.54
C GLY A 9 -14.26 2.84 11.98
N LYS A 10 -14.16 4.06 11.43
CA LYS A 10 -15.27 5.03 11.50
C LYS A 10 -16.20 4.74 10.32
N ARG A 11 -17.53 4.67 10.54
CA ARG A 11 -18.55 4.69 9.46
C ARG A 11 -18.32 5.94 8.60
N LEU A 12 -17.44 5.84 7.62
CA LEU A 12 -17.19 6.89 6.65
C LEU A 12 -18.48 6.99 5.85
N ALA A 13 -19.21 8.07 6.10
CA ALA A 13 -20.57 8.26 5.64
C ALA A 13 -20.66 8.13 4.11
N ASN A 14 -21.00 6.94 3.61
CA ASN A 14 -21.41 6.67 2.23
C ASN A 14 -20.55 7.37 1.14
N LEU A 15 -19.24 7.55 1.37
CA LEU A 15 -18.42 8.32 0.45
C LEU A 15 -17.98 7.43 -0.71
N PRO A 16 -18.32 7.79 -1.96
CA PRO A 16 -17.86 7.03 -3.11
C PRO A 16 -16.40 7.37 -3.43
N ILE A 17 -15.61 6.38 -3.85
CA ILE A 17 -14.22 6.57 -4.31
C ILE A 17 -14.20 7.06 -5.77
N ILE A 18 -15.10 6.52 -6.59
CA ILE A 18 -15.25 6.87 -8.00
C ILE A 18 -16.51 7.74 -8.15
N PRO A 19 -16.49 8.82 -8.96
CA PRO A 19 -17.66 9.65 -9.17
C PRO A 19 -18.89 8.84 -9.62
N ILE A 20 -19.99 9.04 -8.90
CA ILE A 20 -21.29 8.45 -9.24
C ILE A 20 -22.03 9.43 -10.16
N PRO A 21 -22.52 8.99 -11.34
CA PRO A 21 -23.31 9.83 -12.22
C PRO A 21 -24.61 10.27 -11.53
N ILE A 22 -24.98 11.52 -11.75
CA ILE A 22 -26.19 12.14 -11.22
C ILE A 22 -27.43 11.43 -11.79
N ALA A 23 -28.48 11.35 -10.98
CA ALA A 23 -29.79 10.86 -11.40
C ALA A 23 -30.30 11.66 -12.61
N ARG A 24 -30.79 10.97 -13.64
CA ARG A 24 -31.30 11.63 -14.84
C ARG A 24 -32.81 11.77 -14.76
N SER A 25 -33.34 12.93 -15.10
CA SER A 25 -34.78 13.11 -15.26
C SER A 25 -35.20 12.74 -16.68
N GLY A 26 -36.42 12.24 -16.82
CA GLY A 26 -37.02 11.95 -18.10
C GLY A 26 -38.53 11.90 -17.99
N ASN A 27 -39.19 11.57 -19.10
CA ASN A 27 -40.62 11.35 -19.11
C ASN A 27 -40.93 9.87 -19.33
N ASN A 28 -42.00 9.38 -18.71
CA ASN A 28 -42.62 8.14 -19.11
C ASN A 28 -43.42 8.40 -20.41
N LYS A 29 -43.38 7.44 -21.34
CA LYS A 29 -44.12 7.51 -22.61
C LYS A 29 -45.23 6.45 -22.54
N PRO A 30 -46.43 6.80 -22.05
CA PRO A 30 -47.53 5.86 -22.01
C PRO A 30 -48.09 5.62 -23.42
N LYS A 31 -49.01 4.64 -23.53
CA LYS A 31 -49.83 4.46 -24.73
C LYS A 31 -50.82 5.63 -24.91
N SER A 32 -51.24 6.28 -23.82
CA SER A 32 -51.96 7.56 -23.86
C SER A 32 -51.01 8.73 -24.17
N LEU A 33 -51.52 9.86 -24.68
CA LEU A 33 -50.69 11.02 -25.07
C LEU A 33 -50.14 11.84 -23.88
N GLN A 34 -50.46 11.47 -22.64
CA GLN A 34 -50.08 12.25 -21.46
C GLN A 34 -48.77 11.78 -20.84
N LYS A 35 -47.70 12.55 -21.03
CA LYS A 35 -46.37 12.27 -20.45
C LYS A 35 -46.36 12.55 -18.95
N THR A 36 -45.78 11.66 -18.16
CA THR A 36 -45.51 11.87 -16.72
C THR A 36 -44.00 11.93 -16.47
N LYS A 37 -43.57 12.67 -15.44
CA LYS A 37 -42.15 12.75 -15.05
C LYS A 37 -41.68 11.43 -14.44
N ARG A 38 -40.43 11.05 -14.70
CA ARG A 38 -39.74 9.94 -14.04
C ARG A 38 -38.26 10.27 -13.80
N THR A 39 -37.65 9.57 -12.87
CA THR A 39 -36.22 9.69 -12.55
C THR A 39 -35.51 8.35 -12.75
N PHE A 40 -34.36 8.38 -13.41
CA PHE A 40 -33.47 7.23 -13.58
C PHE A 40 -32.36 7.31 -12.55
N GLN A 41 -32.47 6.48 -11.53
CA GLN A 41 -31.46 6.36 -10.49
C GLN A 41 -30.36 5.37 -10.92
N PRO A 42 -29.08 5.66 -10.65
CA PRO A 42 -28.02 4.69 -10.85
C PRO A 42 -28.19 3.50 -9.88
N ASN A 43 -27.80 2.30 -10.31
CA ASN A 43 -27.78 1.12 -9.43
C ASN A 43 -26.56 1.19 -8.52
N LEU A 44 -26.80 1.51 -7.24
CA LEU A 44 -25.78 1.71 -6.21
C LEU A 44 -25.81 0.57 -5.21
N THR A 45 -24.63 0.21 -4.70
CA THR A 45 -24.46 -0.76 -3.64
C THR A 45 -23.32 -0.34 -2.71
N ARG A 46 -23.31 -0.92 -1.52
CA ARG A 46 -22.25 -0.76 -0.52
C ARG A 46 -21.44 -2.04 -0.49
N VAL A 47 -20.14 -1.91 -0.58
CA VAL A 47 -19.22 -3.06 -0.61
C VAL A 47 -18.07 -2.78 0.32
N ASP A 48 -17.73 -3.78 1.12
CA ASP A 48 -16.55 -3.77 1.97
C ASP A 48 -15.37 -4.34 1.18
N TRP A 49 -14.27 -3.59 1.14
CA TRP A 49 -13.09 -4.00 0.37
C TRP A 49 -11.91 -4.30 1.28
N PRO A 50 -11.27 -5.47 1.14
CA PRO A 50 -10.02 -5.74 1.84
C PRO A 50 -8.94 -4.75 1.38
N VAL A 51 -8.13 -4.31 2.33
CA VAL A 51 -6.99 -3.43 2.13
C VAL A 51 -5.75 -4.03 2.77
N THR A 52 -4.58 -3.64 2.27
CA THR A 52 -3.29 -4.11 2.75
C THR A 52 -2.52 -2.95 3.35
N VAL A 53 -1.96 -2.08 2.50
CA VAL A 53 -1.14 -0.94 2.88
C VAL A 53 -1.95 0.07 3.70
N LEU A 54 -3.16 0.40 3.26
CA LEU A 54 -4.06 1.30 3.98
C LEU A 54 -4.54 0.69 5.30
N GLY A 55 -4.49 -0.64 5.44
CA GLY A 55 -4.86 -1.38 6.63
C GLY A 55 -3.91 -1.22 7.81
N GLY A 56 -2.70 -0.71 7.56
CA GLY A 56 -1.62 -0.69 8.56
C GLY A 56 -0.95 -2.05 8.75
N PRO A 57 0.02 -2.14 9.67
CA PRO A 57 0.76 -3.37 9.92
C PRO A 57 -0.20 -4.46 10.41
N VAL A 58 -0.33 -5.53 9.63
CA VAL A 58 -1.10 -6.72 10.02
C VAL A 58 -0.26 -7.51 11.02
N PRO A 59 -0.76 -7.81 12.23
CA PRO A 59 -0.04 -8.65 13.18
C PRO A 59 0.19 -10.04 12.56
N ILE A 60 1.44 -10.49 12.49
CA ILE A 60 1.82 -11.81 11.98
C ILE A 60 1.52 -12.89 13.05
N ASP A 61 0.42 -12.77 13.79
CA ASP A 61 -0.02 -13.81 14.72
C ASP A 61 -0.73 -14.89 13.89
N ARG A 62 0.06 -15.86 13.42
CA ARG A 62 -0.32 -16.99 12.56
C ARG A 62 -1.35 -17.95 13.18
N THR A 63 -1.77 -17.72 14.43
CA THR A 63 -2.63 -18.61 15.22
C THR A 63 -4.12 -18.31 15.12
N LYS A 64 -4.52 -17.18 14.54
CA LYS A 64 -5.93 -16.87 14.24
C LYS A 64 -6.06 -16.55 12.75
N GLU A 65 -7.13 -17.02 12.12
CA GLU A 65 -7.55 -16.56 10.79
C GLU A 65 -7.84 -15.06 10.85
N GLN A 66 -6.81 -14.23 10.77
CA GLN A 66 -6.95 -12.79 10.79
C GLN A 66 -7.45 -12.35 9.43
N SER A 67 -8.74 -12.02 9.36
CA SER A 67 -9.30 -11.36 8.18
C SER A 67 -8.53 -10.08 7.92
N LEU A 68 -8.11 -9.86 6.67
CA LEU A 68 -7.48 -8.61 6.25
C LEU A 68 -8.34 -7.41 6.69
N PRO A 69 -7.72 -6.30 7.10
CA PRO A 69 -8.44 -5.08 7.39
C PRO A 69 -9.26 -4.67 6.17
N LYS A 70 -10.44 -4.10 6.39
CA LYS A 70 -11.39 -3.75 5.33
C LYS A 70 -11.74 -2.27 5.40
N LEU A 71 -11.88 -1.64 4.24
CA LEU A 71 -12.61 -0.40 4.09
C LEU A 71 -14.09 -0.71 4.00
N GLU A 72 -14.82 -0.38 5.07
CA GLU A 72 -16.24 -0.68 5.20
C GLU A 72 -17.13 0.32 4.46
N GLY A 73 -18.20 -0.19 3.85
CA GLY A 73 -19.34 0.61 3.41
C GLY A 73 -19.08 1.55 2.24
N ILE A 74 -18.12 1.23 1.36
CA ILE A 74 -17.81 2.08 0.21
C ILE A 74 -18.99 2.07 -0.77
N LEU A 75 -19.54 3.26 -1.02
CA LEU A 75 -20.64 3.43 -1.97
C LEU A 75 -20.11 3.38 -3.41
N MET A 76 -20.66 2.51 -4.24
CA MET A 76 -20.29 2.41 -5.65
C MET A 76 -21.43 1.94 -6.53
N GLN A 77 -21.26 2.14 -7.84
CA GLN A 77 -22.15 1.53 -8.81
C GLN A 77 -21.81 0.06 -8.99
N VAL A 78 -22.81 -0.79 -9.16
CA VAL A 78 -22.60 -2.24 -9.36
C VAL A 78 -21.65 -2.53 -10.52
N ARG A 79 -21.78 -1.79 -11.64
CA ARG A 79 -20.87 -1.93 -12.79
C ARG A 79 -19.40 -1.60 -12.50
N LYS A 80 -19.14 -0.79 -11.46
CA LYS A 80 -17.80 -0.35 -11.06
C LYS A 80 -17.10 -1.34 -10.14
N ILE A 81 -17.81 -2.30 -9.56
CA ILE A 81 -17.21 -3.40 -8.79
C ILE A 81 -16.23 -4.17 -9.66
N ARG A 82 -16.62 -4.51 -10.90
CA ARG A 82 -15.76 -5.22 -11.85
C ARG A 82 -14.50 -4.44 -12.22
N ASP A 83 -14.58 -3.11 -12.25
CA ASP A 83 -13.41 -2.25 -12.49
C ASP A 83 -12.42 -2.32 -11.31
N VAL A 84 -12.93 -2.44 -10.07
CA VAL A 84 -12.13 -2.61 -8.86
C VAL A 84 -11.47 -3.99 -8.84
N GLU A 85 -12.23 -5.05 -9.11
CA GLU A 85 -11.72 -6.42 -9.18
C GLU A 85 -10.64 -6.55 -10.25
N LYS A 86 -10.88 -6.00 -11.43
CA LYS A 86 -9.90 -5.98 -12.53
C LYS A 86 -8.61 -5.24 -12.17
N ALA A 87 -8.70 -4.21 -11.35
CA ALA A 87 -7.53 -3.47 -10.87
C ALA A 87 -6.78 -4.18 -9.73
N GLY A 88 -7.24 -5.35 -9.28
CA GLY A 88 -6.65 -6.07 -8.15
C GLY A 88 -7.10 -5.55 -6.79
N GLY A 89 -8.28 -4.95 -6.69
CA GLY A 89 -8.83 -4.38 -5.46
C GLY A 89 -8.80 -2.85 -5.42
N ILE A 90 -9.19 -2.28 -4.28
CA ILE A 90 -9.31 -0.82 -4.13
C ILE A 90 -7.96 -0.11 -4.22
N GLU A 91 -6.92 -0.65 -3.60
CA GLU A 91 -5.59 -0.04 -3.62
C GLU A 91 -5.00 -0.04 -5.05
N GLY A 92 -5.14 -1.14 -5.79
CA GLY A 92 -4.77 -1.21 -7.20
C GLY A 92 -5.58 -0.25 -8.07
N LEU A 93 -6.86 -0.04 -7.77
CA LEU A 93 -7.68 0.97 -8.43
C LEU A 93 -7.16 2.40 -8.15
N LEU A 94 -6.81 2.72 -6.89
CA LEU A 94 -6.27 4.03 -6.51
C LEU A 94 -4.92 4.32 -7.17
N LEU A 95 -4.09 3.29 -7.36
CA LEU A 95 -2.79 3.40 -8.05
C LEU A 95 -2.96 3.59 -9.56
N SER A 96 -3.87 2.84 -10.18
CA SER A 96 -4.04 2.80 -11.64
C SER A 96 -4.83 3.97 -12.22
N ARG A 97 -5.80 4.54 -11.48
CA ARG A 97 -6.68 5.60 -11.99
C ARG A 97 -5.99 6.97 -12.01
N ARG A 98 -6.45 7.84 -12.90
CA ARG A 98 -6.02 9.25 -12.93
C ARG A 98 -6.73 10.02 -11.81
N SER A 99 -6.10 11.06 -11.29
CA SER A 99 -6.66 11.86 -10.17
C SER A 99 -8.03 12.48 -10.49
N LYS A 100 -8.28 12.83 -11.76
CA LYS A 100 -9.57 13.38 -12.22
C LYS A 100 -10.74 12.37 -12.17
N ASP A 101 -10.43 11.08 -12.14
CA ASP A 101 -11.42 10.00 -12.14
C ASP A 101 -11.76 9.55 -10.70
N LEU A 102 -11.22 10.23 -9.70
CA LEU A 102 -11.45 9.98 -8.28
C LEU A 102 -12.25 11.13 -7.67
N THR A 103 -13.05 10.82 -6.65
CA THR A 103 -13.68 11.83 -5.81
C THR A 103 -12.64 12.44 -4.86
N PRO A 104 -12.95 13.56 -4.17
CA PRO A 104 -12.06 14.10 -3.13
C PRO A 104 -11.72 13.08 -2.05
N TYR A 105 -12.69 12.21 -1.70
CA TYR A 105 -12.45 11.11 -0.78
C TYR A 105 -11.47 10.08 -1.36
N GLY A 106 -11.68 9.63 -2.60
CA GLY A 106 -10.75 8.73 -3.28
C GLY A 106 -9.34 9.33 -3.43
N ALA A 107 -9.24 10.63 -3.72
CA ALA A 107 -7.96 11.34 -3.78
C ALA A 107 -7.26 11.38 -2.41
N SER A 108 -8.00 11.57 -1.32
CA SER A 108 -7.44 11.52 0.04
C SER A 108 -6.92 10.13 0.41
N LEU A 109 -7.63 9.06 0.03
CA LEU A 109 -7.16 7.68 0.23
C LEU A 109 -5.91 7.39 -0.59
N ARG A 110 -5.86 7.89 -1.83
CA ARG A 110 -4.68 7.77 -2.68
C ARG A 110 -3.46 8.46 -2.07
N ALA A 111 -3.64 9.66 -1.50
CA ALA A 111 -2.56 10.37 -0.82
C ALA A 111 -2.03 9.57 0.38
N GLN A 112 -2.93 9.05 1.22
CA GLN A 112 -2.57 8.19 2.36
C GLN A 112 -1.84 6.91 1.91
N LEU A 113 -2.28 6.31 0.80
CA LEU A 113 -1.65 5.12 0.22
C LEU A 113 -0.21 5.43 -0.22
N PHE A 114 0.00 6.53 -0.95
CA PHE A 114 1.35 6.92 -1.37
C PHE A 114 2.25 7.30 -0.21
N GLU A 115 1.73 8.01 0.80
CA GLU A 115 2.47 8.33 2.02
C GLU A 115 2.94 7.06 2.71
N SER A 116 2.04 6.09 2.90
CA SER A 116 2.36 4.78 3.49
C SER A 116 3.38 4.01 2.65
N LEU A 117 3.27 4.01 1.32
CA LEU A 117 4.24 3.37 0.43
C LEU A 117 5.62 4.04 0.48
N HIS A 118 5.66 5.36 0.62
CA HIS A 118 6.90 6.11 0.78
C HIS A 118 7.56 5.84 2.13
N GLU A 119 6.79 5.72 3.20
CA GLU A 119 7.28 5.31 4.52
C GLU A 119 7.91 3.91 4.45
N ILE A 120 7.19 2.92 3.90
CA ILE A 120 7.69 1.54 3.73
C ILE A 120 8.98 1.54 2.92
N ARG A 121 9.03 2.31 1.82
CA ARG A 121 10.25 2.41 1.01
C ARG A 121 11.44 2.94 1.81
N ARG A 122 11.26 4.00 2.61
CA ARG A 122 12.33 4.57 3.45
C ARG A 122 12.81 3.59 4.52
N GLU A 123 11.88 2.86 5.13
CA GLU A 123 12.21 1.81 6.11
C GLU A 123 13.05 0.71 5.46
N MET A 124 12.69 0.26 4.26
CA MET A 124 13.45 -0.76 3.51
C MET A 124 14.85 -0.26 3.10
N GLU A 125 14.96 0.99 2.64
CA GLU A 125 16.25 1.60 2.30
C GLU A 125 17.17 1.70 3.53
N GLY A 126 16.64 2.15 4.68
CA GLY A 126 17.39 2.19 5.94
C GLY A 126 17.82 0.81 6.45
N GLN A 127 16.96 -0.21 6.32
CA GLN A 127 17.33 -1.60 6.66
C GLN A 127 18.44 -2.14 5.76
N ALA A 128 18.42 -1.80 4.46
CA ALA A 128 19.47 -2.20 3.54
C ALA A 128 20.81 -1.53 3.86
N GLU A 129 20.80 -0.25 4.24
CA GLU A 129 22.01 0.47 4.68
C GLU A 129 22.58 -0.12 5.97
N LEU A 130 21.75 -0.37 6.99
CA LEU A 130 22.17 -1.01 8.24
C LEU A 130 22.76 -2.41 8.00
N SER A 131 22.15 -3.18 7.08
CA SER A 131 22.66 -4.51 6.72
C SER A 131 24.04 -4.44 6.06
N ARG A 132 24.30 -3.44 5.21
CA ARG A 132 25.61 -3.23 4.58
C ARG A 132 26.67 -2.85 5.61
N LEU A 133 26.35 -1.94 6.53
CA LEU A 133 27.25 -1.54 7.60
C LEU A 133 27.59 -2.72 8.51
N GLY A 134 26.61 -3.57 8.84
CA GLY A 134 26.86 -4.80 9.60
C GLY A 134 27.84 -5.76 8.89
N VAL A 135 27.73 -5.90 7.56
CA VAL A 135 28.67 -6.71 6.76
C VAL A 135 30.07 -6.08 6.73
N GLU A 136 30.17 -4.75 6.64
CA GLU A 136 31.46 -4.05 6.68
C GLU A 136 32.12 -4.14 8.06
N GLU A 137 31.36 -4.01 9.15
CA GLU A 137 31.86 -4.21 10.52
C GLU A 137 32.32 -5.65 10.76
N GLU A 138 31.59 -6.66 10.29
CA GLU A 138 32.03 -8.06 10.35
C GLU A 138 33.31 -8.29 9.55
N ARG A 139 33.44 -7.66 8.38
CA ARG A 139 34.66 -7.74 7.56
C ARG A 139 35.86 -7.12 8.25
N LEU A 140 35.71 -5.93 8.84
CA LEU A 140 36.79 -5.25 9.58
C LEU A 140 37.23 -6.06 10.81
N ARG A 141 36.28 -6.70 11.52
CA ARG A 141 36.60 -7.60 12.65
C ARG A 141 37.38 -8.84 12.23
N LEU A 142 37.16 -9.37 11.02
CA LEU A 142 37.92 -10.49 10.48
C LEU A 142 39.34 -10.08 10.04
N GLU A 143 39.51 -8.84 9.57
CA GLU A 143 40.83 -8.29 9.22
C GLU A 143 41.68 -8.00 10.47
N ASP A 144 41.09 -7.46 11.54
CA ASP A 144 41.75 -7.24 12.83
C ASP A 144 42.01 -8.55 13.62
N GLY A 145 41.33 -9.64 13.25
CA GLY A 145 41.53 -10.99 13.81
C GLY A 145 42.72 -11.75 13.23
N SER A 146 43.49 -11.18 12.30
CA SER A 146 44.71 -11.82 11.79
C SER A 146 45.78 -11.91 12.89
N PRO A 147 46.25 -13.12 13.27
CA PRO A 147 47.33 -13.25 14.23
C PRO A 147 48.64 -12.85 13.54
N LEU A 148 49.06 -11.60 13.75
CA LEU A 148 50.47 -11.20 13.61
C LEU A 148 51.27 -11.84 14.76
N ALA A 149 51.52 -13.14 14.67
CA ALA A 149 52.51 -13.81 15.49
C ALA A 149 53.07 -15.03 14.76
N SER A 150 54.41 -15.08 14.70
CA SER A 150 55.27 -16.23 14.37
C SER A 150 55.70 -16.47 12.91
N THR A 151 56.45 -15.53 12.32
CA THR A 151 57.59 -15.90 11.45
C THR A 151 58.76 -14.91 11.62
N ALA A 152 59.21 -14.72 12.86
CA ALA A 152 60.51 -14.13 13.15
C ALA A 152 61.34 -15.18 13.90
N ALA A 153 61.85 -16.18 13.17
CA ALA A 153 62.91 -17.04 13.66
C ALA A 153 63.58 -17.80 12.50
N SER A 154 64.88 -17.54 12.39
CA SER A 154 65.91 -18.48 11.92
C SER A 154 66.05 -18.73 10.43
N GLN A 155 66.97 -18.00 9.78
CA GLN A 155 68.05 -18.67 9.05
C GLN A 155 69.37 -17.96 9.35
N GLU A 156 70.18 -18.65 10.16
CA GLU A 156 71.57 -18.35 10.47
C GLU A 156 72.45 -18.41 9.21
N SER A 157 73.45 -17.54 9.24
CA SER A 157 74.70 -17.54 8.50
C SER A 157 75.28 -18.92 8.17
N VAL A 158 75.68 -19.12 6.91
CA VAL A 158 76.89 -19.92 6.60
C VAL A 158 77.69 -19.19 5.52
N SER A 159 78.82 -18.64 5.96
CA SER A 159 79.96 -18.24 5.16
C SER A 159 80.90 -19.43 4.98
N GLU A 160 81.26 -19.77 3.74
CA GLU A 160 82.45 -20.51 3.31
C GLU A 160 82.49 -20.34 1.78
N GLY A 161 83.56 -19.96 1.08
CA GLY A 161 84.97 -20.06 1.39
C GLY A 161 85.64 -20.75 0.20
N ARG A 162 86.25 -19.95 -0.69
CA ARG A 162 87.13 -20.28 -1.85
C ARG A 162 86.50 -20.70 -3.16
#